data_AF-A0A538PWE8-F1
#
_entry.id   AF-A0A538PWE8-F1
#
_cell.length_a   1.000
_cell.length_b   1.000
_cell.length_c   1.000
_cell.angle_alpha   90.00
_cell.angle_beta   90.00
_cell.angle_gamma   90.00
#
_symmetry.space_group_name_H-M   'P 1'
#
loop_
_entity.id
_entity.type
_entity.pdbx_description
1 polymer ?
#
loop_
_entity_poly.entity_id
_entity_poly.type
_entity_poly.pdbx_seq_one_letter_code
_entity_poly.pdbx_strand_id
1 'polypeptide(L)'
;MPLDAKKIKAIQKCIEKGNLHVTISKVDLAELGRMPLERVVEVHVSGLSTQAGIAWDDHAAPALVFELLARALVRARPRAVTIEYNWSPQFPAAILCAHTERTRRLLAQAGCA
;
A
#
# COMPACT_ATOMS: atom_id res chain seq x y z
N MET A 1 12.24 3.89 -10.70
CA MET A 1 12.92 2.96 -11.65
C MET A 1 11.83 2.38 -12.55
N PRO A 2 12.06 2.12 -13.85
CA PRO A 2 11.06 1.44 -14.67
C PRO A 2 10.81 0.01 -14.12
N LEU A 3 9.55 -0.43 -14.12
CA LEU A 3 9.18 -1.82 -13.81
C LEU A 3 9.96 -2.76 -14.73
N ASP A 4 10.81 -3.61 -14.16
CA ASP A 4 11.49 -4.65 -14.93
C ASP A 4 10.52 -5.78 -15.33
N ALA A 5 10.90 -6.57 -16.34
CA ALA A 5 10.08 -7.66 -16.85
C ALA A 5 9.76 -8.74 -15.79
N LYS A 6 10.61 -8.87 -14.76
CA LYS A 6 10.43 -9.85 -13.68
C LYS A 6 9.31 -9.42 -12.74
N LYS A 7 9.24 -8.12 -12.38
CA LYS A 7 8.14 -7.52 -11.63
C LYS A 7 6.81 -7.63 -12.40
N ILE A 8 6.81 -7.34 -13.70
CA ILE A 8 5.61 -7.44 -14.55
C ILE A 8 5.07 -8.89 -14.56
N LYS A 9 5.96 -9.87 -14.73
CA LYS A 9 5.58 -11.29 -14.74
C LYS A 9 5.05 -11.78 -13.39
N ALA A 10 5.60 -11.27 -12.28
CA ALA A 10 5.10 -11.55 -10.94
C ALA A 10 3.69 -10.98 -10.73
N ILE A 11 3.46 -9.72 -11.15
CA ILE A 11 2.15 -9.06 -11.12
C ILE A 11 1.13 -9.85 -11.94
N GLN A 12 1.47 -10.23 -13.18
CA GLN A 12 0.61 -11.06 -14.05
C GLN A 12 0.24 -12.40 -13.41
N LYS A 13 1.19 -13.08 -12.74
CA LYS A 13 0.93 -14.35 -12.06
C LYS A 13 -0.01 -14.20 -10.85
N CYS A 14 0.10 -13.10 -10.09
CA CYS A 14 -0.82 -12.81 -8.99
C CYS A 14 -2.24 -12.51 -9.51
N ILE A 15 -2.30 -11.80 -10.63
CA ILE A 15 -3.52 -11.45 -11.36
C ILE A 15 -4.26 -12.68 -11.89
N GLU A 16 -3.55 -13.62 -12.52
CA GLU A 16 -4.10 -14.90 -13.02
C GLU A 16 -4.68 -15.76 -11.89
N LYS A 17 -4.12 -15.64 -10.68
CA LYS A 17 -4.58 -16.33 -9.47
C LYS A 17 -5.72 -15.60 -8.74
N GLY A 18 -6.16 -14.43 -9.24
CA GLY A 18 -7.21 -13.62 -8.63
C GLY A 18 -6.79 -12.88 -7.36
N ASN A 19 -5.51 -12.90 -7.00
CA ASN A 19 -4.99 -12.40 -5.74
C ASN A 19 -3.85 -11.41 -6.00
N LEU A 20 -4.15 -10.27 -6.62
CA LEU A 20 -3.16 -9.20 -6.70
C LEU A 20 -3.12 -8.43 -5.37
N HIS A 21 -2.01 -8.61 -4.65
CA HIS A 21 -1.66 -7.87 -3.43
C HIS A 21 -0.68 -6.76 -3.81
N VAL A 22 -0.88 -5.55 -3.26
CA VAL A 22 0.02 -4.42 -3.48
C VAL A 22 0.46 -3.82 -2.14
N THR A 23 1.77 -3.77 -1.91
CA THR A 23 2.37 -3.00 -0.81
C THR A 23 2.71 -1.61 -1.31
N ILE A 24 1.97 -0.60 -0.83
CA ILE A 24 1.97 0.74 -1.44
C ILE A 24 3.30 1.46 -1.30
N SER A 25 4.03 1.23 -0.21
CA SER A 25 5.33 1.86 0.00
C SER A 25 6.39 1.44 -1.03
N LYS A 26 6.22 0.29 -1.68
CA LYS A 26 7.19 -0.27 -2.64
C LYS A 26 6.92 0.14 -4.08
N VAL A 27 5.98 1.07 -4.30
CA VAL A 27 5.50 1.46 -5.63
C VAL A 27 5.48 2.99 -5.72
N ASP A 28 6.12 3.55 -6.74
CA ASP A 28 6.00 4.98 -7.03
C ASP A 28 4.72 5.31 -7.82
N LEU A 29 4.33 6.59 -7.91
CA LEU A 29 3.11 7.00 -8.59
C LEU A 29 3.06 6.58 -10.08
N ALA A 30 4.21 6.58 -10.76
CA ALA A 30 4.30 6.21 -12.17
C ALA A 30 4.19 4.69 -12.39
N GLU A 31 4.70 3.90 -11.45
CA GLU A 31 4.48 2.45 -11.40
C GLU A 31 3.02 2.14 -11.10
N LEU A 32 2.41 2.80 -10.10
CA LEU A 32 1.01 2.62 -9.71
C LEU A 32 0.06 2.87 -10.89
N GLY A 33 0.33 3.90 -11.69
CA GLY A 33 -0.47 4.20 -12.88
C GLY A 33 -0.48 3.10 -13.94
N ARG A 34 0.59 2.29 -14.03
CA ARG A 34 0.74 1.20 -15.01
C ARG A 34 0.19 -0.14 -14.53
N MET A 35 -0.16 -0.26 -13.25
CA MET A 35 -0.70 -1.49 -12.70
C MET A 35 -2.19 -1.65 -13.05
N PRO A 36 -2.66 -2.89 -13.23
CA PRO A 36 -4.09 -3.20 -13.42
C PRO A 36 -4.79 -3.20 -12.05
N LEU A 37 -4.91 -2.01 -11.48
CA LEU A 37 -5.40 -1.77 -10.11
C LEU A 37 -6.81 -2.31 -9.87
N GLU A 38 -7.63 -2.39 -10.92
CA GLU A 38 -8.97 -2.97 -10.89
C GLU A 38 -8.98 -4.46 -10.51
N ARG A 39 -7.84 -5.15 -10.57
CA ARG A 39 -7.68 -6.55 -10.16
C ARG A 39 -7.08 -6.71 -8.76
N VAL A 40 -6.79 -5.61 -8.06
CA VAL A 40 -6.25 -5.62 -6.69
C VAL A 40 -7.35 -6.01 -5.72
N VAL A 41 -7.12 -7.09 -4.97
CA VAL A 41 -8.08 -7.59 -3.96
C VAL A 41 -7.66 -7.21 -2.53
N GLU A 42 -6.37 -6.96 -2.31
CA GLU A 42 -5.84 -6.58 -1.01
C GLU A 42 -4.72 -5.55 -1.16
N VAL A 43 -4.71 -4.58 -0.25
CA VAL A 43 -3.69 -3.53 -0.20
C VAL A 43 -3.01 -3.55 1.15
N HIS A 44 -1.68 -3.57 1.15
CA HIS A 44 -0.85 -3.46 2.34
C HIS A 44 -0.23 -2.06 2.41
N VAL A 45 -0.35 -1.44 3.56
CA VAL A 45 0.16 -0.10 3.86
C VAL A 45 1.22 -0.23 4.93
N SER A 46 2.48 -0.29 4.52
CA SER A 46 3.65 -0.18 5.40
C SER A 46 4.33 1.16 5.17
N GLY A 47 5.08 1.70 6.13
CA GLY A 47 5.98 2.82 5.84
C GLY A 47 7.40 2.37 5.54
N LEU A 48 8.21 3.33 5.08
CA LEU A 48 9.63 3.16 4.79
C LEU A 48 10.39 4.25 5.54
N SER A 49 11.57 3.92 6.06
CA SER A 49 12.56 4.91 6.44
C SER A 49 13.67 4.98 5.40
N THR A 50 14.06 6.20 5.03
CA THR A 50 15.27 6.41 4.23
C THR A 50 16.42 6.70 5.17
N GLN A 51 17.42 5.83 5.19
CA GLN A 51 18.62 6.00 6.01
C GLN A 51 19.85 5.99 5.09
N ALA A 52 20.66 7.05 5.16
CA ALA A 52 21.84 7.23 4.29
C ALA A 52 21.55 7.04 2.78
N GLY A 53 20.38 7.51 2.32
CA GLY A 53 19.96 7.37 0.90
C GLY A 53 19.45 5.99 0.51
N ILE A 54 19.38 5.04 1.44
CA ILE A 54 18.83 3.69 1.24
C ILE A 54 17.43 3.64 1.84
N ALA A 55 16.45 3.17 1.06
CA ALA A 55 15.11 2.92 1.56
C ALA A 55 15.07 1.57 2.29
N TRP A 56 14.76 1.60 3.58
CA TRP A 56 14.59 0.45 4.44
C TRP A 56 13.11 0.12 4.57
N ASP A 57 12.78 -1.15 4.32
CA ASP A 57 11.45 -1.74 4.56
C ASP A 57 11.21 -2.03 6.04
N ASP A 58 11.42 -1.01 6.86
CA ASP A 58 11.36 -1.08 8.32
C ASP A 58 9.99 -0.71 8.88
N HIS A 59 8.96 -0.61 8.02
CA HIS A 59 7.58 -0.40 8.43
C HIS A 59 7.43 0.82 9.37
N ALA A 60 8.28 1.85 9.21
CA ALA A 60 8.22 3.09 9.97
C ALA A 60 6.89 3.83 9.74
N ALA A 61 6.56 4.84 10.56
CA ALA A 61 5.23 5.46 10.54
C ALA A 61 4.82 6.00 9.12
N PRO A 62 3.71 5.51 8.53
CA PRO A 62 3.42 5.64 7.09
C PRO A 62 2.78 6.98 6.64
N ALA A 63 3.31 8.14 7.04
CA ALA A 63 2.68 9.44 6.73
C ALA A 63 2.50 9.68 5.21
N LEU A 64 3.52 9.39 4.39
CA LEU A 64 3.51 9.53 2.92
C LEU A 64 2.67 8.48 2.19
N VAL A 65 2.33 7.37 2.85
CA VAL A 65 1.76 6.18 2.18
C VAL A 65 0.25 6.29 2.02
N PHE A 66 -0.41 7.13 2.83
CA PHE A 66 -1.85 7.38 2.71
C PHE A 66 -2.22 8.17 1.44
N GLU A 67 -1.34 9.01 0.92
CA GLU A 67 -1.59 9.71 -0.35
C GLU A 67 -1.56 8.73 -1.53
N LEU A 68 -0.60 7.82 -1.53
CA LEU A 68 -0.53 6.74 -2.51
C LEU A 68 -1.73 5.79 -2.39
N LEU A 69 -2.18 5.48 -1.18
CA LEU A 69 -3.42 4.73 -0.95
C LEU A 69 -4.62 5.44 -1.57
N ALA A 70 -4.79 6.73 -1.30
CA ALA A 70 -5.88 7.52 -1.88
C ALA A 70 -5.86 7.46 -3.42
N ARG A 71 -4.67 7.55 -4.04
CA ARG A 71 -4.50 7.43 -5.50
C ARG A 71 -4.82 6.03 -6.01
N ALA A 72 -4.39 4.98 -5.31
CA ALA A 72 -4.68 3.60 -5.69
C ALA A 72 -6.18 3.33 -5.67
N LEU A 73 -6.89 3.80 -4.64
CA LEU A 73 -8.33 3.62 -4.45
C LEU A 73 -9.20 4.33 -5.51
N VAL A 74 -8.65 5.25 -6.30
CA VAL A 74 -9.36 5.82 -7.47
C VAL A 74 -9.73 4.73 -8.48
N ARG A 75 -8.89 3.68 -8.59
CA ARG A 75 -9.04 2.60 -9.59
C ARG A 75 -9.18 1.21 -8.96
N ALA A 76 -8.60 1.01 -7.78
CA ALA A 76 -8.68 -0.25 -7.05
C ALA A 76 -9.97 -0.34 -6.24
N ARG A 77 -10.49 -1.56 -6.11
CA ARG A 77 -11.62 -1.90 -5.23
C ARG A 77 -11.21 -3.05 -4.30
N PRO A 78 -10.22 -2.83 -3.42
CA PRO A 78 -9.72 -3.91 -2.57
C PRO A 78 -10.81 -4.36 -1.59
N ARG A 79 -10.84 -5.66 -1.31
CA ARG A 79 -11.69 -6.27 -0.27
C ARG A 79 -11.14 -6.06 1.12
N ALA A 80 -9.82 -5.84 1.23
CA ALA A 80 -9.14 -5.61 2.49
C ALA A 80 -7.99 -4.60 2.33
N VAL A 81 -7.79 -3.81 3.39
CA VAL A 81 -6.61 -2.95 3.55
C VAL A 81 -5.97 -3.28 4.89
N THR A 82 -4.70 -3.68 4.87
CA THR A 82 -3.92 -4.04 6.05
C THR A 82 -2.87 -2.96 6.29
N ILE A 83 -2.79 -2.43 7.50
CA ILE A 83 -1.74 -1.48 7.89
C ILE A 83 -0.68 -2.25 8.66
N GLU A 84 0.55 -2.21 8.18
CA GLU A 84 1.65 -3.00 8.69
C GLU A 84 2.64 -2.10 9.44
N TYR A 85 3.04 -2.55 10.64
CA TYR A 85 3.99 -1.87 11.50
C TYR A 85 5.06 -2.84 11.95
N ASN A 86 6.26 -2.33 12.20
CA ASN A 86 7.20 -3.01 13.07
C ASN A 86 6.68 -2.90 14.50
N TRP A 87 5.93 -3.93 14.90
CA TRP A 87 5.28 -3.98 16.20
C TRP A 87 6.31 -3.92 17.34
N SER A 88 5.98 -3.13 18.35
CA SER A 88 6.68 -3.08 19.62
C SER A 88 5.65 -2.87 20.74
N PRO A 89 5.87 -3.41 21.95
CA PRO A 89 5.02 -3.10 23.10
C PRO A 89 4.98 -1.59 23.45
N GLN A 90 5.99 -0.82 23.02
CA GLN A 90 6.03 0.63 23.20
C GLN A 90 5.40 1.39 22.03
N PHE A 91 4.87 0.69 21.01
CA PHE A 91 4.28 1.34 19.86
C PHE A 91 3.06 2.19 20.29
N PRO A 92 2.99 3.48 19.93
CA PRO A 92 1.93 4.34 20.42
C PRO A 92 0.55 3.93 19.90
N ALA A 93 -0.36 3.50 20.80
CA ALA A 93 -1.72 3.11 20.44
C ALA A 93 -2.49 4.23 19.71
N ALA A 94 -2.25 5.49 20.06
CA ALA A 94 -2.86 6.65 19.39
C ALA A 94 -2.53 6.70 17.88
N ILE A 95 -1.35 6.24 17.48
CA ILE A 95 -0.96 6.17 16.07
C ILE A 95 -1.78 5.11 15.33
N LEU A 96 -1.99 3.93 15.95
CA LEU A 96 -2.83 2.88 15.38
C LEU A 96 -4.24 3.40 15.12
N CYS A 97 -4.87 4.00 16.14
CA CYS A 97 -6.21 4.56 16.02
C CYS A 97 -6.29 5.63 14.92
N ALA A 98 -5.34 6.57 14.88
CA ALA A 98 -5.32 7.64 13.89
C ALA A 98 -5.18 7.10 12.46
N HIS A 99 -4.32 6.10 12.26
CA HIS A 99 -4.10 5.46 10.96
C HIS A 99 -5.29 4.61 10.52
N THR A 100 -5.88 3.81 11.41
CA THR A 100 -7.11 3.07 11.13
C THR A 100 -8.24 4.03 10.71
N GLU A 101 -8.44 5.12 11.45
CA GLU A 101 -9.48 6.09 11.12
C GLU A 101 -9.22 6.81 9.79
N ARG A 102 -7.96 7.15 9.51
CA ARG A 102 -7.57 7.70 8.21
C ARG A 102 -7.85 6.73 7.07
N THR A 103 -7.51 5.43 7.23
CA THR A 103 -7.83 4.39 6.23
C THR A 103 -9.33 4.27 6.01
N ARG A 104 -10.13 4.24 7.08
CA ARG A 104 -11.60 4.16 6.97
C ARG A 104 -12.17 5.33 6.17
N ARG A 105 -11.72 6.56 6.44
CA ARG A 105 -12.15 7.75 5.69
C ARG A 105 -11.80 7.66 4.21
N LEU A 106 -10.60 7.20 3.87
CA LEU A 106 -10.18 7.03 2.46
C LEU A 106 -11.02 5.97 1.74
N LEU A 107 -11.30 4.84 2.40
CA LEU A 107 -12.16 3.80 1.84
C LEU A 107 -13.58 4.29 1.61
N ALA A 108 -14.15 5.04 2.57
CA ALA A 108 -15.47 5.63 2.44
C ALA A 108 -15.54 6.65 1.29
N GLN A 109 -14.54 7.52 1.17
CA GLN A 109 -14.44 8.51 0.08
C GLN A 109 -14.33 7.85 -1.31
N ALA A 110 -13.64 6.71 -1.38
CA ALA A 110 -13.54 5.95 -2.62
C ALA A 110 -14.82 5.17 -2.95
N GLY A 111 -15.73 4.95 -1.99
CA GLY A 111 -16.89 4.08 -2.13
C GLY A 111 -16.55 2.60 -2.01
N CYS A 112 -15.51 2.27 -1.23
CA CYS A 112 -15.06 0.89 -0.95
C CYS A 112 -15.50 0.40 0.44
N ALA A 113 -16.41 1.13 1.10
CA ALA A 113 -16.92 0.83 2.43
C ALA A 113 -18.14 -0.11 2.39
#